data_AF-A0A7C8LK19-F1
#
_entry.id   AF-A0A7C8LK19-F1
#
_cell.length_a   1.000
_cell.length_b   1.000
_cell.length_c   1.000
_cell.angle_alpha   90.00
_cell.angle_beta   90.00
_cell.angle_gamma   90.00
#
_symmetry.space_group_name_H-M   'P 1'
#
loop_
_entity.id
_entity.type
_entity.pdbx_description
1 polymer ?
#
loop_
_entity_poly.entity_id
_entity_poly.type
_entity_poly.pdbx_seq_one_letter_code
_entity_poly.pdbx_strand_id
1 'polypeptide(L)'
;MRIVSELSGVSPSWQRGTAFCLSYNRTKLKTIEIEYEDPEIPLDIYASYSVQQIMVAFGKTTQDYVYPMREGVLYLEEKHSDLFFITINKNEEDYLPSTMYNDYAKNSELFNWKSQSTTGVNTPTGQRYINDRSPGHKVLLFARESRQQYSHAQPYIFLGNARYVSHKGSNPIQIVWKMDHEIPERIIRQSNLRVVN
;
A
#
# COMPACT_ATOMS: atom_id res chain seq x y z
N MET A 1 8.16 9.65 23.34
CA MET A 1 8.20 9.79 24.82
C MET A 1 7.03 10.67 25.27
N ARG A 2 5.87 10.08 25.62
CA ARG A 2 4.72 10.65 26.37
C ARG A 2 3.46 9.75 26.28
N ILE A 3 3.56 8.45 26.63
CA ILE A 3 2.36 7.58 26.73
C ILE A 3 2.24 6.92 28.12
N VAL A 4 3.19 7.17 29.04
CA VAL A 4 3.20 6.45 30.34
C VAL A 4 2.47 7.20 31.46
N SER A 5 1.92 8.41 31.23
CA SER A 5 1.38 9.25 32.32
C SER A 5 -0.12 9.15 32.58
N GLU A 6 -0.91 8.36 31.83
CA GLU A 6 -2.37 8.32 32.00
C GLU A 6 -2.93 6.88 32.08
N LEU A 7 -2.45 6.10 33.06
CA LEU A 7 -3.04 4.79 33.40
C LEU A 7 -3.48 4.71 34.87
N SER A 8 -3.87 5.83 35.48
CA SER A 8 -4.29 5.93 36.89
C SER A 8 -5.68 5.36 37.20
N GLY A 9 -6.09 4.29 36.51
CA GLY A 9 -7.38 3.62 36.69
C GLY A 9 -7.48 2.20 36.12
N VAL A 10 -6.38 1.64 35.61
CA VAL A 10 -6.35 0.32 34.98
C VAL A 10 -5.78 -0.70 35.95
N SER A 11 -6.40 -1.88 36.08
CA SER A 11 -5.93 -2.87 37.05
C SER A 11 -4.47 -3.29 36.79
N PRO A 12 -3.70 -3.63 37.84
CA PRO A 12 -2.29 -4.01 37.68
C PRO A 12 -2.06 -5.21 36.76
N SER A 13 -3.05 -6.10 36.59
CA SER A 13 -2.97 -7.22 35.64
C SER A 13 -3.07 -6.75 34.19
N TRP A 14 -3.97 -5.80 33.89
CA TRP A 14 -4.10 -5.19 32.57
C TRP A 14 -2.88 -4.37 32.20
N GLN A 15 -2.32 -3.58 33.13
CA GLN A 15 -1.09 -2.82 32.90
C GLN A 15 0.12 -3.73 32.58
N ARG A 16 0.25 -4.86 33.28
CA ARG A 16 1.30 -5.86 32.99
C ARG A 16 1.08 -6.53 31.63
N GLY A 17 -0.16 -6.87 31.30
CA GLY A 17 -0.50 -7.46 30.00
C GLY A 17 -0.20 -6.53 28.82
N THR A 18 -0.59 -5.26 28.92
CA THR A 18 -0.32 -4.27 27.86
C THR A 18 1.16 -3.96 27.73
N ALA A 19 1.88 -3.80 28.84
CA ALA A 19 3.33 -3.59 28.83
C ALA A 19 4.07 -4.78 28.21
N PHE A 20 3.65 -6.02 28.51
CA PHE A 20 4.18 -7.23 27.88
C PHE A 20 3.94 -7.22 26.37
N CYS A 21 2.70 -6.99 25.91
CA CYS A 21 2.37 -6.94 24.49
C CYS A 21 3.15 -5.84 23.75
N LEU A 22 3.29 -4.65 24.34
CA LEU A 22 4.07 -3.55 23.75
C LEU A 22 5.56 -3.89 23.67
N SER A 23 6.14 -4.48 24.73
CA SER A 23 7.55 -4.90 24.74
C SER A 23 7.84 -6.03 23.74
N TYR A 24 6.93 -7.01 23.64
CA TYR A 24 6.99 -8.11 22.68
C TYR A 24 6.88 -7.59 21.24
N ASN A 25 5.91 -6.71 20.96
CA ASN A 25 5.78 -6.10 19.64
C ASN A 25 7.02 -5.27 19.30
N ARG A 26 7.51 -4.44 20.24
CA ARG A 26 8.71 -3.60 20.04
C ARG A 26 9.96 -4.40 19.70
N THR A 27 10.14 -5.58 20.30
CA THR A 27 11.27 -6.49 20.00
C THR A 27 11.10 -7.23 18.67
N LYS A 28 9.90 -7.22 18.08
CA LYS A 28 9.58 -7.84 16.79
C LYS A 28 9.38 -6.86 15.65
N LEU A 29 9.40 -5.54 15.91
CA LEU A 29 9.35 -4.51 14.87
C LEU A 29 10.63 -4.59 14.03
N LYS A 30 10.51 -5.15 12.83
CA LYS A 30 11.60 -5.26 11.85
C LYS A 30 11.77 -4.00 11.00
N THR A 31 10.80 -3.09 11.04
CA THR A 31 10.75 -1.89 10.20
C THR A 31 10.28 -0.73 11.08
N ILE A 32 10.96 0.41 10.98
CA ILE A 32 10.63 1.64 11.69
C ILE A 32 9.80 2.49 10.73
N GLU A 33 8.67 3.00 11.20
CA GLU A 33 7.83 3.93 10.43
C GLU A 33 8.60 5.22 10.14
N ILE A 34 8.46 5.76 8.94
CA ILE A 34 9.19 6.94 8.47
C ILE A 34 8.17 8.00 8.08
N GLU A 35 8.34 9.23 8.54
CA GLU A 35 7.53 10.36 8.10
C GLU A 35 7.63 10.51 6.58
N TYR A 36 6.49 10.65 5.91
CA TYR A 36 6.44 10.80 4.46
C TYR A 36 6.87 12.20 4.03
N GLU A 37 7.51 12.32 2.87
CA GLU A 37 8.18 13.56 2.45
C GLU A 37 7.23 14.68 2.07
N ASP A 38 5.95 14.38 1.79
CA ASP A 38 4.93 15.37 1.54
C ASP A 38 4.15 15.68 2.82
N PRO A 39 4.35 16.85 3.45
CA PRO A 39 3.70 17.20 4.70
C PRO A 39 2.18 17.40 4.56
N GLU A 40 1.64 17.51 3.34
CA GLU A 40 0.19 17.55 3.13
C GLU A 40 -0.49 16.18 3.24
N ILE A 41 0.30 15.09 3.21
CA ILE A 41 -0.21 13.72 3.28
C ILE A 41 0.17 13.16 4.66
N PRO A 42 -0.78 13.08 5.62
CA PRO A 42 -0.52 12.71 7.00
C PRO A 42 -0.42 11.17 7.16
N LEU A 43 0.41 10.53 6.36
CA LEU A 43 0.66 9.09 6.38
C LEU A 43 2.16 8.84 6.49
N ASP A 44 2.55 7.90 7.33
CA ASP A 44 3.93 7.47 7.49
C ASP A 44 4.20 6.26 6.59
N ILE A 45 5.38 6.23 5.99
CA ILE A 45 5.88 5.07 5.25
C ILE A 45 6.06 3.91 6.25
N TYR A 46 5.66 2.72 5.80
CA TYR A 46 5.60 1.46 6.54
C TYR A 46 4.53 1.35 7.63
N ALA A 47 3.81 2.43 7.93
CA ALA A 47 2.61 2.35 8.76
C ALA A 47 1.45 1.69 8.00
N SER A 48 0.53 1.10 8.75
CA SER A 48 -0.62 0.36 8.20
C SER A 48 -1.92 1.15 8.36
N TYR A 49 -2.64 1.31 7.25
CA TYR A 49 -3.86 2.11 7.18
C TYR A 49 -5.01 1.32 6.55
N SER A 50 -6.21 1.49 7.08
CA SER A 50 -7.42 1.08 6.39
C SER A 50 -7.64 1.94 5.14
N VAL A 51 -8.43 1.43 4.18
CA VAL A 51 -8.83 2.23 3.01
C VAL A 51 -9.48 3.55 3.44
N GLN A 52 -10.30 3.54 4.49
CA GLN A 52 -10.96 4.75 4.98
C GLN A 52 -9.96 5.78 5.51
N GLN A 53 -8.95 5.36 6.28
CA GLN A 53 -7.89 6.25 6.75
C GLN A 53 -7.13 6.88 5.58
N ILE A 54 -6.81 6.08 4.55
CA ILE A 54 -6.16 6.58 3.33
C ILE A 54 -7.07 7.60 2.64
N MET A 55 -8.35 7.28 2.42
CA MET A 55 -9.29 8.20 1.77
C MET A 55 -9.49 9.51 2.55
N VAL A 56 -9.44 9.47 3.88
CA VAL A 56 -9.47 10.69 4.73
C VAL A 56 -8.20 11.50 4.56
N ALA A 57 -7.02 10.86 4.58
CA ALA A 57 -5.73 11.53 4.38
C ALA A 57 -5.63 12.24 3.02
N PHE A 58 -6.31 11.73 2.00
CA PHE A 58 -6.40 12.35 0.68
C PHE A 58 -7.65 13.22 0.47
N GLY A 59 -8.47 13.46 1.51
CA GLY A 59 -9.64 14.34 1.46
C GLY A 59 -10.83 13.80 0.65
N LYS A 60 -10.86 12.50 0.32
CA LYS A 60 -11.96 11.87 -0.44
C LYS A 60 -13.10 11.40 0.44
N THR A 61 -12.79 10.99 1.67
CA THR A 61 -13.77 10.65 2.69
C THR A 61 -13.82 11.77 3.72
N THR A 62 -15.01 12.26 4.02
CA THR A 62 -15.29 13.27 5.05
C THR A 62 -16.25 12.69 6.09
N GLN A 63 -16.62 13.49 7.08
CA GLN A 63 -17.59 13.08 8.10
C GLN A 63 -18.95 12.71 7.48
N ASP A 64 -19.38 13.44 6.45
CA ASP A 64 -20.70 13.30 5.84
C ASP A 64 -20.69 12.44 4.56
N TYR A 65 -19.52 12.01 4.11
CA TYR A 65 -19.37 11.26 2.86
C TYR A 65 -18.25 10.24 2.91
N VAL A 66 -18.57 8.98 2.61
CA VAL A 66 -17.59 7.90 2.47
C VAL A 66 -17.35 7.61 1.00
N TYR A 67 -16.11 7.80 0.55
CA TYR A 67 -15.74 7.51 -0.82
C TYR A 67 -15.90 6.01 -1.12
N PRO A 68 -16.77 5.61 -2.07
CA PRO A 68 -16.96 4.21 -2.40
C PRO A 68 -15.85 3.74 -3.34
N MET A 69 -14.72 3.31 -2.77
CA MET A 69 -13.61 2.79 -3.55
C MET A 69 -14.01 1.48 -4.26
N ARG A 70 -14.02 1.51 -5.59
CA ARG A 70 -14.44 0.38 -6.46
C ARG A 70 -13.29 -0.31 -7.17
N GLU A 71 -12.21 0.43 -7.43
CA GLU A 71 -11.06 -0.05 -8.20
C GLU A 71 -9.80 -0.01 -7.35
N GLY A 72 -8.81 -0.85 -7.70
CA GLY A 72 -7.51 -0.90 -7.01
C GLY A 72 -6.58 0.27 -7.34
N VAL A 73 -7.02 1.25 -8.12
CA VAL A 73 -6.27 2.48 -8.42
C VAL A 73 -7.21 3.68 -8.34
N LEU A 74 -6.70 4.79 -7.82
CA LEU A 74 -7.40 6.07 -7.79
C LEU A 74 -6.46 7.18 -8.26
N TYR A 75 -6.85 7.90 -9.30
CA TYR A 75 -6.18 9.14 -9.70
C TYR A 75 -6.83 10.34 -9.02
N LEU A 76 -6.02 11.18 -8.41
CA LEU A 76 -6.39 12.45 -7.78
C LEU A 76 -5.79 13.58 -8.61
N GLU A 77 -6.59 14.16 -9.49
CA GLU A 77 -6.14 15.21 -10.41
C GLU A 77 -5.66 16.45 -9.64
N GLU A 78 -6.40 16.84 -8.60
CA GLU A 78 -6.11 17.98 -7.73
C GLU A 78 -4.77 17.87 -6.99
N LYS A 79 -4.31 16.64 -6.73
CA LYS A 79 -3.05 16.32 -6.05
C LYS A 79 -2.00 15.75 -7.00
N HIS A 80 -2.32 15.66 -8.29
CA HIS A 80 -1.51 15.04 -9.33
C HIS A 80 -0.94 13.68 -8.90
N SER A 81 -1.77 12.86 -8.24
CA SER A 81 -1.31 11.64 -7.56
C SER A 81 -2.12 10.41 -7.98
N ASP A 82 -1.45 9.34 -8.38
CA ASP A 82 -2.03 8.03 -8.60
C ASP A 82 -1.79 7.12 -7.38
N LEU A 83 -2.86 6.69 -6.73
CA LEU A 83 -2.83 5.82 -5.55
C LEU A 83 -3.06 4.38 -5.98
N PHE A 84 -2.09 3.50 -5.76
CA PHE A 84 -2.15 2.09 -6.12
C PHE A 84 -2.40 1.23 -4.87
N PHE A 85 -3.52 0.51 -4.87
CA PHE A 85 -3.93 -0.38 -3.80
C PHE A 85 -3.69 -1.83 -4.22
N ILE A 86 -2.60 -2.38 -3.72
CA ILE A 86 -2.02 -3.63 -4.18
C ILE A 86 -2.27 -4.73 -3.15
N THR A 87 -2.87 -5.82 -3.60
CA THR A 87 -2.98 -7.06 -2.81
C THR A 87 -2.02 -8.09 -3.39
N ILE A 88 -1.08 -8.56 -2.58
CA ILE A 88 -0.01 -9.48 -3.00
C ILE A 88 -0.60 -10.89 -3.23
N ASN A 89 -1.13 -11.53 -2.20
CA ASN A 89 -1.77 -12.82 -2.35
C ASN A 89 -3.19 -12.66 -2.92
N LYS A 90 -3.41 -13.15 -4.13
CA LYS A 90 -4.72 -13.30 -4.76
C LYS A 90 -5.00 -14.80 -4.72
N ASN A 91 -5.69 -15.28 -3.67
CA ASN A 91 -6.13 -16.68 -3.64
C ASN A 91 -7.05 -16.94 -4.84
N GLU A 92 -6.99 -18.15 -5.40
CA GLU A 92 -7.78 -18.59 -6.56
C GLU A 92 -9.29 -18.43 -6.37
N GLU A 93 -9.80 -18.56 -5.14
CA GLU A 93 -11.23 -18.42 -4.83
C GLU A 93 -11.75 -17.00 -5.00
N ASP A 94 -10.87 -15.99 -4.96
CA ASP A 94 -11.26 -14.57 -5.05
C ASP A 94 -11.21 -14.01 -6.50
N TYR A 95 -10.64 -14.75 -7.46
CA TYR A 95 -10.35 -14.24 -8.81
C TYR A 95 -10.42 -15.30 -9.92
N LEU A 96 -10.96 -14.94 -11.09
CA LEU A 96 -10.88 -15.79 -12.30
C LEU A 96 -9.41 -16.03 -12.71
N PRO A 97 -9.03 -17.23 -13.23
CA PRO A 97 -7.65 -17.60 -13.57
C PRO A 97 -6.93 -16.61 -14.49
N SER A 98 -7.67 -15.89 -15.35
CA SER A 98 -7.14 -14.86 -16.25
C SER A 98 -6.64 -13.59 -15.55
N THR A 99 -6.92 -13.44 -14.26
CA THR A 99 -6.55 -12.30 -13.41
C THR A 99 -5.35 -12.60 -12.50
N MET A 100 -4.88 -13.84 -12.49
CA MET A 100 -3.73 -14.25 -11.70
C MET A 100 -2.43 -13.87 -12.41
N TYR A 101 -1.45 -13.45 -11.59
CA TYR A 101 -0.18 -12.78 -11.92
C TYR A 101 -0.23 -11.25 -12.16
N ASN A 102 0.40 -10.47 -11.25
CA ASN A 102 1.63 -9.71 -11.57
C ASN A 102 2.14 -8.70 -10.52
N ASP A 103 1.47 -8.46 -9.39
CA ASP A 103 1.87 -7.34 -8.52
C ASP A 103 2.88 -7.77 -7.43
N TYR A 104 4.18 -7.85 -7.72
CA TYR A 104 5.18 -8.43 -6.80
C TYR A 104 6.41 -7.54 -6.61
N ALA A 105 6.96 -7.59 -5.40
CA ALA A 105 8.29 -7.04 -5.15
C ALA A 105 9.33 -7.97 -5.78
N LYS A 106 10.12 -7.46 -6.74
CA LYS A 106 11.20 -8.20 -7.41
C LYS A 106 12.43 -8.31 -6.50
N ASN A 107 12.70 -7.26 -5.73
CA ASN A 107 13.75 -7.14 -4.73
C ASN A 107 13.38 -6.00 -3.77
N SER A 108 14.34 -5.47 -2.99
CA SER A 108 14.11 -4.33 -2.08
C SER A 108 13.81 -3.01 -2.78
N GLU A 109 14.15 -2.83 -4.07
CA GLU A 109 13.96 -1.55 -4.75
C GLU A 109 12.89 -1.61 -5.84
N LEU A 110 12.64 -2.77 -6.45
CA LEU A 110 11.85 -2.88 -7.66
C LEU A 110 10.53 -3.59 -7.39
N PHE A 111 9.43 -2.94 -7.80
CA PHE A 111 8.08 -3.49 -7.73
C PHE A 111 7.52 -3.69 -9.14
N ASN A 112 7.08 -4.90 -9.45
CA ASN A 112 6.34 -5.21 -10.67
C ASN A 112 4.85 -5.01 -10.41
N TRP A 113 4.16 -4.27 -11.27
CA TRP A 113 2.73 -4.00 -11.17
C TRP A 113 2.05 -4.15 -12.53
N LYS A 114 0.79 -4.60 -12.55
CA LYS A 114 0.00 -4.71 -13.78
C LYS A 114 -1.24 -3.82 -13.71
N SER A 115 -1.49 -3.09 -14.78
CA SER A 115 -2.67 -2.24 -14.89
C SER A 115 -3.97 -3.04 -15.01
N GLN A 116 -5.09 -2.31 -14.89
CA GLN A 116 -6.41 -2.80 -15.25
C GLN A 116 -6.44 -3.22 -16.72
N SER A 117 -7.31 -4.18 -17.07
CA SER A 117 -7.42 -4.76 -18.42
C SER A 117 -7.71 -3.74 -19.52
N THR A 118 -8.42 -2.66 -19.18
CA THR A 118 -8.78 -1.57 -20.09
C THR A 118 -7.71 -0.48 -20.19
N THR A 119 -6.71 -0.47 -19.29
CA THR A 119 -5.63 0.51 -19.31
C THR A 119 -4.54 0.04 -20.26
N GLY A 120 -4.41 0.77 -21.36
CA GLY A 120 -3.45 0.50 -22.43
C GLY A 120 -2.37 1.55 -22.54
N VAL A 121 -1.23 1.25 -23.17
CA VAL A 121 -0.14 2.22 -23.36
C VAL A 121 -0.60 3.49 -24.06
N ASN A 122 -1.60 3.41 -24.95
CA ASN A 122 -2.14 4.56 -25.69
C ASN A 122 -3.30 5.28 -24.96
N THR A 123 -3.73 4.79 -23.80
CA THR A 123 -4.80 5.44 -23.02
C THR A 123 -4.26 6.63 -22.24
N PRO A 124 -5.08 7.64 -21.89
CA PRO A 124 -4.63 8.77 -21.07
C PRO A 124 -3.96 8.33 -19.76
N THR A 125 -4.55 7.34 -19.08
CA THR A 125 -3.99 6.76 -17.85
C THR A 125 -2.64 6.06 -18.09
N GLY A 126 -2.55 5.23 -19.13
CA GLY A 126 -1.29 4.56 -19.47
C GLY A 126 -0.18 5.55 -19.86
N GLN A 127 -0.53 6.59 -20.63
CA GLN A 127 0.36 7.69 -20.99
C GLN A 127 0.83 8.45 -19.75
N ARG A 128 -0.05 8.72 -18.78
CA ARG A 128 0.35 9.34 -17.51
C ARG A 128 1.37 8.48 -16.77
N TYR A 129 1.13 7.18 -16.60
CA TYR A 129 2.12 6.30 -15.97
C TYR A 129 3.46 6.27 -16.71
N ILE A 130 3.43 6.20 -18.05
CA ILE A 130 4.61 5.95 -18.88
C ILE A 130 5.38 7.22 -19.23
N ASN A 131 4.74 8.38 -19.32
CA ASN A 131 5.38 9.59 -19.86
C ASN A 131 5.34 10.80 -18.92
N ASP A 132 4.41 10.87 -17.96
CA ASP A 132 4.39 11.99 -17.03
C ASP A 132 5.53 11.86 -16.02
N ARG A 133 6.51 12.76 -16.15
CA ARG A 133 7.70 12.89 -15.29
C ARG A 133 7.79 14.25 -14.64
N SER A 134 6.67 14.96 -14.56
CA SER A 134 6.60 16.21 -13.85
C SER A 134 6.96 16.00 -12.36
N PRO A 135 7.63 16.98 -11.71
CA PRO A 135 7.98 16.85 -10.29
C PRO A 135 6.77 16.69 -9.35
N GLY A 136 5.57 17.07 -9.81
CA GLY A 136 4.33 16.96 -9.04
C GLY A 136 3.63 15.61 -9.17
N HIS A 137 3.92 14.83 -10.21
CA HIS A 137 3.25 13.55 -10.43
C HIS A 137 3.77 12.47 -9.48
N LYS A 138 2.91 12.02 -8.56
CA LYS A 138 3.25 10.98 -7.57
C LYS A 138 2.53 9.69 -7.90
N VAL A 139 3.26 8.57 -7.84
CA VAL A 139 2.67 7.23 -7.84
C VAL A 139 2.92 6.63 -6.46
N LEU A 140 1.86 6.43 -5.69
CA LEU A 140 1.92 6.04 -4.28
C LEU A 140 1.44 4.60 -4.11
N LEU A 141 2.28 3.73 -3.55
CA LEU A 141 1.95 2.32 -3.39
C LEU A 141 1.48 2.02 -1.97
N PHE A 142 0.30 1.42 -1.89
CA PHE A 142 -0.31 0.87 -0.69
C PHE A 142 -0.41 -0.64 -0.88
N ALA A 143 0.31 -1.44 -0.09
CA ALA A 143 0.40 -2.88 -0.28
C ALA A 143 -0.11 -3.66 0.94
N ARG A 144 -0.80 -4.78 0.69
CA ARG A 144 -1.22 -5.74 1.72
C ARG A 144 -1.01 -7.17 1.27
N GLU A 145 -0.88 -8.07 2.23
CA GLU A 145 -0.64 -9.49 1.93
C GLU A 145 -1.88 -10.16 1.35
N SER A 146 -3.05 -10.01 1.95
CA SER A 146 -4.31 -10.60 1.47
C SER A 146 -5.46 -9.60 1.57
N ARG A 147 -6.61 -9.89 0.96
CA ARG A 147 -7.80 -9.02 1.12
C ARG A 147 -8.31 -9.05 2.55
N GLN A 148 -8.33 -10.25 3.14
CA GLN A 148 -8.87 -10.49 4.47
C GLN A 148 -7.99 -11.47 5.25
N GLN A 149 -8.03 -11.35 6.56
CA GLN A 149 -7.46 -12.30 7.51
C GLN A 149 -8.43 -12.41 8.68
N TYR A 150 -8.78 -13.64 9.08
CA TYR A 150 -9.77 -13.88 10.15
C TYR A 150 -11.09 -13.10 9.96
N SER A 151 -11.62 -13.09 8.74
CA SER A 151 -12.85 -12.37 8.35
C SER A 151 -12.80 -10.84 8.47
N HIS A 152 -11.62 -10.26 8.68
CA HIS A 152 -11.41 -8.81 8.72
C HIS A 152 -10.59 -8.35 7.53
N ALA A 153 -10.97 -7.20 6.96
CA ALA A 153 -10.20 -6.57 5.90
C ALA A 153 -8.80 -6.21 6.41
N GLN A 154 -7.77 -6.66 5.71
CA GLN A 154 -6.39 -6.31 6.04
C GLN A 154 -6.10 -4.86 5.66
N PRO A 155 -5.43 -4.08 6.54
CA PRO A 155 -4.95 -2.75 6.21
C PRO A 155 -3.84 -2.82 5.16
N TYR A 156 -3.60 -1.69 4.50
CA TYR A 156 -2.49 -1.51 3.58
C TYR A 156 -1.31 -0.85 4.29
N ILE A 157 -0.11 -1.36 4.04
CA ILE A 157 1.13 -0.67 4.36
C ILE A 157 1.37 0.41 3.31
N PHE A 158 1.69 1.61 3.72
CA PHE A 158 2.16 2.63 2.79
C PHE A 158 3.65 2.41 2.45
N LEU A 159 3.98 2.22 1.17
CA LEU A 159 5.35 1.98 0.71
C LEU A 159 6.05 3.24 0.18
N GLY A 160 5.35 4.38 0.12
CA GLY A 160 5.88 5.63 -0.41
C GLY A 160 5.80 5.74 -1.94
N ASN A 161 6.67 6.61 -2.47
CA ASN A 161 6.75 6.96 -3.89
C ASN A 161 7.35 5.84 -4.74
N ALA A 162 6.81 5.70 -5.95
CA ALA A 162 7.28 4.82 -7.01
C ALA A 162 7.64 5.62 -8.26
N ARG A 163 8.82 5.34 -8.82
CA ARG A 163 9.33 5.93 -10.06
C ARG A 163 9.33 4.91 -11.19
N TYR A 164 8.82 5.31 -12.34
CA TYR A 164 8.77 4.42 -13.50
C TYR A 164 10.17 3.99 -13.93
N VAL A 165 10.35 2.71 -14.27
CA VAL A 165 11.59 2.16 -14.86
C VAL A 165 11.36 1.64 -16.28
N SER A 166 10.38 0.76 -16.46
CA SER A 166 10.12 0.13 -17.76
C SER A 166 8.70 -0.43 -17.82
N HIS A 167 8.20 -0.72 -19.02
CA HIS A 167 6.96 -1.46 -19.19
C HIS A 167 7.05 -2.52 -20.30
N LYS A 168 6.10 -3.46 -20.29
CA LYS A 168 5.86 -4.44 -21.34
C LYS A 168 4.35 -4.64 -21.55
N GLY A 169 3.98 -5.10 -22.74
CA GLY A 169 2.58 -5.30 -23.11
C GLY A 169 1.85 -3.99 -23.39
N SER A 170 0.60 -4.11 -23.83
CA SER A 170 -0.28 -2.96 -24.06
C SER A 170 -1.45 -2.99 -23.10
N ASN A 171 -2.36 -3.96 -23.22
CA ASN A 171 -3.58 -4.04 -22.42
C ASN A 171 -3.71 -5.45 -21.82
N PRO A 172 -3.37 -5.67 -20.54
CA PRO A 172 -2.89 -4.67 -19.57
C PRO A 172 -1.40 -4.33 -19.75
N ILE A 173 -0.98 -3.16 -19.25
CA ILE A 173 0.42 -2.77 -19.16
C ILE A 173 1.05 -3.47 -17.94
N GLN A 174 2.22 -4.06 -18.11
CA GLN A 174 3.07 -4.50 -17.01
C GLN A 174 4.15 -3.44 -16.79
N ILE A 175 4.18 -2.79 -15.63
CA ILE A 175 5.13 -1.72 -15.32
C ILE A 175 6.06 -2.18 -14.20
N VAL A 176 7.35 -1.90 -14.35
CA VAL A 176 8.34 -1.99 -13.28
C VAL A 176 8.53 -0.60 -12.70
N TRP A 177 8.29 -0.49 -11.40
CA TRP A 177 8.49 0.69 -10.59
C TRP A 177 9.73 0.50 -9.72
N LYS A 178 10.50 1.57 -9.51
CA LYS A 178 11.54 1.67 -8.50
C LYS A 178 10.99 2.46 -7.32
N MET A 179 11.03 1.89 -6.13
CA MET A 179 10.60 2.52 -4.89
C MET A 179 11.66 3.48 -4.38
N ASP A 180 11.23 4.57 -3.77
CA ASP A 180 12.13 5.54 -3.13
C ASP A 180 12.63 5.05 -1.77
N HIS A 181 11.81 4.24 -1.11
CA HIS A 181 12.13 3.54 0.13
C HIS A 181 12.18 2.04 -0.10
N GLU A 182 13.07 1.34 0.60
CA GLU A 182 13.22 -0.10 0.43
C GLU A 182 11.91 -0.84 0.77
N ILE A 183 11.50 -1.76 -0.08
CA ILE A 183 10.34 -2.60 0.15
C ILE A 183 10.61 -3.48 1.38
N PRO A 184 9.74 -3.48 2.41
CA PRO A 184 9.96 -4.28 3.60
C PRO A 184 10.10 -5.76 3.30
N GLU A 185 11.02 -6.43 4.00
CA GLU A 185 11.33 -7.87 3.85
C GLU A 185 10.06 -8.73 3.84
N ARG A 186 9.06 -8.38 4.65
CA ARG A 186 7.77 -9.07 4.72
C ARG A 186 7.03 -9.09 3.38
N ILE A 187 6.99 -7.97 2.65
CA ILE A 187 6.34 -7.87 1.33
C ILE A 187 7.13 -8.65 0.27
N ILE A 188 8.46 -8.64 0.35
CA ILE A 188 9.34 -9.42 -0.54
C ILE A 188 9.11 -10.91 -0.31
N ARG A 189 9.15 -11.36 0.95
CA ARG A 189 8.89 -12.76 1.32
C ARG A 189 7.51 -13.20 0.82
N GLN A 190 6.47 -12.40 1.05
CA GLN A 190 5.13 -12.74 0.57
C GLN A 190 5.07 -12.82 -0.96
N SER A 191 5.82 -11.98 -1.66
CA SER A 191 5.93 -12.01 -3.13
C SER A 191 6.57 -13.30 -3.63
N ASN A 192 7.57 -13.83 -2.91
CA ASN A 192 8.28 -15.08 -3.25
C ASN A 192 7.48 -16.34 -2.91
N LEU A 193 6.59 -16.27 -1.90
CA LEU A 193 5.73 -17.39 -1.51
C LEU A 193 4.53 -17.60 -2.46
N ARG A 194 4.39 -16.77 -3.49
CA ARG A 194 3.39 -16.98 -4.53
C ARG A 194 3.71 -18.28 -5.27
N VAL A 195 2.80 -19.24 -5.18
CA VAL A 195 2.85 -20.47 -5.99
C VAL A 195 2.73 -20.05 -7.44
N VAL A 196 3.83 -20.21 -8.19
CA VAL A 196 3.82 -20.10 -9.65
C VAL A 196 3.39 -21.47 -10.17
N ASN A 197 2.08 -21.67 -10.36
CA ASN A 197 1.54 -22.78 -11.14
C ASN A 197 1.33 -22.36 -12.59
#